data_AF-A0A2H6JUJ8-F1
#
_entry.id   AF-A0A2H6JUJ8-F1
#
_cell.length_a   1.000
_cell.length_b   1.000
_cell.length_c   1.000
_cell.angle_alpha   90.00
_cell.angle_beta   90.00
_cell.angle_gamma   90.00
#
_symmetry.space_group_name_H-M   'P 1'
#
loop_
_entity.id
_entity.type
_entity.pdbx_description
1 polymer ?
#
loop_
_entity_poly.entity_id
_entity_poly.type
_entity_poly.pdbx_seq_one_letter_code
_entity_poly.pdbx_strand_id
1 'polypeptide(L)'
;MLKKYHLVILFVFAVFALASLNMTYATYVNNKDIKLPYPVYVNNQDNYSHFLTLCVDGKESLAASVPGQSRKLIVYYYLKEGNHTFKLLTRDNCGFSKYVSYNKNAMDRKSIILPLNIGMNKCPLKKIIVWKKQIFDLKVNIVNKDSTGLSVTLHAKKNSSPGFTKYIYIPSSSNKTVPFQVKAGNYSVSLMWSYPYEAMVTRSEKQIEVENNTEIEMNIPRVIRHVEAYNPEGKISVIVENKDNNNLWVDLYVDDYAETRYVPSRQKVFYGEFTHLGQGQHTIKIRWLDPDTYRHTFKDSFSEEVETVTLGKNESRQVTISTYLFQ
;
A
#
# COMPACT_ATOMS: atom_id res chain seq x y z
N MET A 1 -74.96 1.41 9.17
CA MET A 1 -73.86 2.08 8.46
C MET A 1 -72.71 1.09 8.28
N LEU A 2 -72.63 0.42 7.13
CA LEU A 2 -71.50 -0.48 6.79
C LEU A 2 -70.66 0.20 5.71
N LYS A 3 -69.39 0.51 6.01
CA LYS A 3 -68.40 0.86 4.98
C LYS A 3 -67.67 -0.41 4.56
N LYS A 4 -67.89 -0.79 3.30
CA LYS A 4 -67.10 -1.76 2.54
C LYS A 4 -65.67 -1.24 2.36
N TYR A 5 -64.68 -2.06 2.68
CA TYR A 5 -63.35 -1.96 2.09
C TYR A 5 -63.18 -3.16 1.17
N HIS A 6 -63.24 -2.91 -0.15
CA HIS A 6 -62.76 -3.88 -1.13
C HIS A 6 -61.30 -3.56 -1.45
N LEU A 7 -60.48 -4.56 -1.19
CA LEU A 7 -59.14 -4.79 -1.68
C LEU A 7 -59.11 -4.60 -3.20
N VAL A 8 -58.42 -3.56 -3.68
CA VAL A 8 -58.07 -3.43 -5.10
C VAL A 8 -56.62 -3.86 -5.25
N ILE A 9 -56.46 -5.13 -5.61
CA ILE A 9 -55.25 -5.71 -6.19
C ILE A 9 -55.07 -5.04 -7.55
N LEU A 10 -53.96 -4.32 -7.75
CA LEU A 10 -53.55 -3.85 -9.07
C LEU A 10 -52.31 -4.61 -9.51
N PHE A 11 -52.59 -5.59 -10.38
CA PHE A 11 -51.67 -6.35 -11.19
C PHE A 11 -50.71 -5.43 -11.96
N VAL A 12 -49.42 -5.67 -11.77
CA VAL A 12 -48.36 -5.21 -12.66
C VAL A 12 -48.40 -6.09 -13.91
N PHE A 13 -48.98 -5.60 -15.00
CA PHE A 13 -48.69 -6.13 -16.34
C PHE A 13 -47.92 -5.08 -17.13
N ALA A 14 -46.74 -5.52 -17.57
CA ALA A 14 -45.79 -4.78 -18.36
C ALA A 14 -46.40 -4.30 -19.68
N VAL A 15 -46.32 -2.99 -19.91
CA VAL A 15 -46.25 -2.45 -21.28
C VAL A 15 -44.77 -2.18 -21.54
N PHE A 16 -44.15 -3.09 -22.29
CA PHE A 16 -42.87 -2.85 -22.94
C PHE A 16 -43.04 -1.72 -23.96
N ALA A 17 -42.86 -0.49 -23.52
CA ALA A 17 -42.48 0.60 -24.40
C ALA A 17 -40.96 0.76 -24.29
N LEU A 18 -40.24 0.35 -25.33
CA LEU A 18 -38.85 0.76 -25.55
C LEU A 18 -38.81 2.28 -25.74
N ALA A 19 -38.87 3.03 -24.65
CA ALA A 19 -38.34 4.37 -24.59
C ALA A 19 -37.00 4.26 -23.87
N SER A 20 -35.91 4.47 -24.61
CA SER A 20 -34.57 4.61 -24.06
C SER A 20 -34.61 5.60 -22.89
N LEU A 21 -34.52 5.09 -21.66
CA LEU A 21 -34.42 5.90 -20.46
C LEU A 21 -33.16 6.78 -20.58
N ASN A 22 -33.36 8.05 -20.92
CA ASN A 22 -32.36 9.12 -20.75
C ASN A 22 -32.20 9.40 -19.25
N MET A 23 -31.58 8.47 -18.53
CA MET A 23 -31.17 8.69 -17.14
C MET A 23 -30.12 9.80 -17.12
N THR A 24 -30.52 10.95 -16.59
CA THR A 24 -29.64 12.10 -16.39
C THR A 24 -29.05 12.01 -14.99
N TYR A 25 -27.73 12.00 -14.87
CA TYR A 25 -27.05 11.93 -13.58
C TYR A 25 -26.84 13.34 -13.03
N ALA A 26 -27.39 13.60 -11.86
CA ALA A 26 -27.23 14.87 -11.14
C ALA A 26 -26.20 14.69 -10.01
N THR A 27 -25.21 15.57 -9.95
CA THR A 27 -24.24 15.62 -8.85
C THR A 27 -24.20 17.01 -8.24
N TYR A 28 -24.20 17.07 -6.90
CA TYR A 28 -24.15 18.31 -6.13
C TYR A 28 -22.74 18.54 -5.60
N VAL A 29 -22.17 19.73 -5.86
CA VAL A 29 -20.88 20.14 -5.28
C VAL A 29 -21.13 21.32 -4.34
N ASN A 30 -20.82 21.14 -3.06
CA ASN A 30 -21.10 22.13 -2.02
C ASN A 30 -19.95 23.15 -1.95
N ASN A 31 -20.22 24.39 -2.34
CA ASN A 31 -19.32 25.53 -2.10
C ASN A 31 -20.08 26.50 -1.20
N LYS A 32 -19.60 26.66 0.04
CA LYS A 32 -20.27 27.44 1.08
C LYS A 32 -20.23 28.91 0.70
N ASP A 33 -21.30 29.42 0.10
CA ASP A 33 -21.86 30.78 0.26
C ASP A 33 -22.94 31.07 -0.81
N ILE A 34 -24.20 31.15 -0.36
CA ILE A 34 -25.41 31.70 -1.01
C ILE A 34 -26.20 30.86 -2.06
N LYS A 35 -27.52 30.83 -1.75
CA LYS A 35 -28.78 30.58 -2.48
C LYS A 35 -28.77 29.94 -3.88
N LEU A 36 -29.08 28.64 -3.88
CA LEU A 36 -29.52 27.77 -4.98
C LEU A 36 -28.47 27.45 -6.07
N PRO A 37 -28.30 26.17 -6.45
CA PRO A 37 -27.24 25.78 -7.37
C PRO A 37 -27.58 26.07 -8.85
N TYR A 38 -26.60 26.56 -9.60
CA TYR A 38 -26.60 26.70 -11.05
C TYR A 38 -26.44 25.34 -11.73
N PRO A 39 -27.32 24.97 -12.68
CA PRO A 39 -27.13 23.76 -13.47
C PRO A 39 -26.10 24.01 -14.59
N VAL A 40 -24.99 23.28 -14.53
CA VAL A 40 -23.96 23.21 -15.57
C VAL A 40 -24.11 21.89 -16.31
N TYR A 41 -24.32 21.97 -17.62
CA TYR A 41 -24.50 20.82 -18.50
C TYR A 41 -23.21 20.56 -19.28
N VAL A 42 -22.58 19.41 -19.03
CA VAL A 42 -21.50 18.91 -19.90
C VAL A 42 -22.14 18.04 -20.97
N ASN A 43 -22.03 18.49 -22.22
CA ASN A 43 -22.61 17.79 -23.36
C ASN A 43 -21.51 17.12 -24.17
N ASN A 44 -21.37 15.80 -24.03
CA ASN A 44 -20.42 15.02 -24.81
C ASN A 44 -20.96 14.82 -26.24
N GLN A 45 -20.29 15.45 -27.20
CA GLN A 45 -20.61 15.35 -28.63
C GLN A 45 -19.87 14.21 -29.33
N ASP A 46 -18.93 13.55 -28.64
CA ASP A 46 -18.18 12.41 -29.15
C ASP A 46 -18.98 11.11 -29.01
N ASN A 47 -18.70 10.11 -29.86
CA ASN A 47 -19.40 8.80 -29.86
C ASN A 47 -18.99 7.87 -28.71
N TYR A 48 -18.03 8.28 -27.88
CA TYR A 48 -17.42 7.45 -26.84
C TYR A 48 -17.48 8.15 -25.49
N SER A 49 -17.49 7.35 -24.43
CA SER A 49 -17.52 7.84 -23.05
C SER A 49 -16.17 8.43 -22.64
N HIS A 50 -16.20 9.50 -21.84
CA HIS A 50 -15.01 10.16 -21.31
C HIS A 50 -15.00 10.15 -19.80
N PHE A 51 -13.83 9.94 -19.19
CA PHE A 51 -13.64 10.26 -17.78
C PHE A 51 -13.14 11.70 -17.68
N LEU A 52 -13.91 12.56 -17.03
CA LEU A 52 -13.72 14.01 -17.05
C LEU A 52 -13.49 14.55 -15.65
N THR A 53 -12.49 15.40 -15.51
CA THR A 53 -12.30 16.29 -14.34
C THR A 53 -12.74 17.70 -14.72
N LEU A 54 -13.76 18.23 -14.04
CA LEU A 54 -14.20 19.61 -14.18
C LEU A 54 -13.55 20.48 -13.10
N CYS A 55 -12.86 21.54 -13.54
CA CYS A 55 -12.35 22.59 -12.67
C CYS A 55 -13.13 23.90 -12.91
N VAL A 56 -13.43 24.62 -11.83
CA VAL A 56 -14.05 25.95 -11.88
C VAL A 56 -13.13 26.92 -11.16
N ASP A 57 -12.75 28.00 -11.84
CA ASP A 57 -11.81 29.03 -11.34
C ASP A 57 -10.52 28.44 -10.76
N GLY A 58 -9.96 27.43 -11.44
CA GLY A 58 -8.71 26.77 -11.06
C GLY A 58 -8.82 25.74 -9.92
N LYS A 59 -10.00 25.55 -9.33
CA LYS A 59 -10.23 24.51 -8.32
C LYS A 59 -10.87 23.28 -8.94
N GLU A 60 -10.29 22.11 -8.67
CA GLU A 60 -10.91 20.83 -9.04
C GLU A 60 -12.23 20.66 -8.29
N SER A 61 -13.27 20.30 -9.03
CA SER A 61 -14.63 20.28 -8.48
C SER A 61 -15.35 18.95 -8.62
N LEU A 62 -15.13 18.20 -9.70
CA LEU A 62 -15.80 16.92 -9.93
C LEU A 62 -14.99 16.06 -10.90
N ALA A 63 -14.87 14.77 -10.60
CA ALA A 63 -14.43 13.75 -11.54
C ALA A 63 -15.58 12.78 -11.85
N ALA A 64 -15.99 12.64 -13.10
CA ALA A 64 -17.13 11.82 -13.50
C ALA A 64 -16.98 11.21 -14.89
N SER A 65 -17.61 10.05 -15.11
CA SER A 65 -17.74 9.44 -16.44
C SER A 65 -18.92 10.07 -17.19
N VAL A 66 -18.67 10.57 -18.40
CA VAL A 66 -19.66 11.19 -19.30
C VAL A 66 -19.83 10.30 -20.54
N PRO A 67 -20.97 9.60 -20.68
CA PRO A 67 -21.17 8.67 -21.80
C PRO A 67 -21.15 9.34 -23.18
N GLY A 68 -20.77 8.58 -24.21
CA GLY A 68 -20.78 9.02 -25.61
C GLY A 68 -22.19 9.30 -26.15
N GLN A 69 -22.30 10.27 -27.05
CA GLN A 69 -23.48 10.63 -27.85
C GLN A 69 -24.83 10.34 -27.17
N SER A 70 -25.17 11.13 -26.14
CA SER A 70 -26.56 11.55 -25.78
C SER A 70 -26.79 11.79 -24.28
N ARG A 71 -25.81 11.59 -23.40
CA ARG A 71 -26.02 11.80 -21.96
C ARG A 71 -25.35 13.08 -21.47
N LYS A 72 -26.18 14.10 -21.19
CA LYS A 72 -25.73 15.32 -20.52
C LYS A 72 -25.43 14.98 -19.06
N LEU A 73 -24.20 15.23 -18.62
CA LEU A 73 -23.92 15.27 -17.19
C LEU A 73 -24.43 16.61 -16.66
N ILE A 74 -25.29 16.58 -15.63
CA ILE A 74 -25.72 17.80 -14.94
C ILE A 74 -24.95 17.91 -13.63
N VAL A 75 -24.21 19.00 -13.50
CA VAL A 75 -23.49 19.33 -12.28
C VAL A 75 -24.05 20.62 -11.71
N TYR A 76 -24.38 20.60 -10.43
CA TYR A 76 -24.96 21.72 -9.72
C TYR A 76 -23.88 22.47 -8.94
N TYR A 77 -23.69 23.75 -9.27
CA TYR A 77 -22.66 24.63 -8.69
C TYR A 77 -23.25 25.84 -7.97
N TYR A 78 -22.68 26.22 -6.84
CA TYR A 78 -22.93 27.53 -6.24
C TYR A 78 -21.88 28.51 -6.74
N LEU A 79 -22.26 29.39 -7.67
CA LEU A 79 -21.40 30.39 -8.31
C LEU A 79 -21.84 31.80 -7.92
N LYS A 80 -20.87 32.71 -7.78
CA LYS A 80 -21.17 34.14 -7.64
C LYS A 80 -21.65 34.67 -9.00
N GLU A 81 -22.34 35.80 -9.00
CA GLU A 81 -22.65 36.47 -10.27
C GLU A 81 -21.36 37.02 -10.88
N GLY A 82 -21.17 36.77 -12.19
CA GLY A 82 -20.01 37.24 -12.93
C GLY A 82 -19.36 36.18 -13.81
N ASN A 83 -18.17 36.49 -14.31
CA ASN A 83 -17.43 35.63 -15.23
C ASN A 83 -16.67 34.54 -14.47
N HIS A 84 -16.88 33.29 -14.89
CA HIS A 84 -16.20 32.11 -14.36
C HIS A 84 -15.46 31.36 -15.46
N THR A 85 -14.32 30.78 -15.09
CA THR A 85 -13.53 29.93 -15.98
C THR A 85 -13.80 28.46 -15.68
N PHE A 86 -14.33 27.74 -16.67
CA PHE A 86 -14.56 26.30 -16.60
C PHE A 86 -13.49 25.59 -17.41
N LYS A 87 -12.78 24.65 -16.81
CA LYS A 87 -11.80 23.80 -17.49
C LYS A 87 -12.24 22.34 -17.40
N LEU A 88 -12.53 21.76 -18.55
CA LEU A 88 -12.82 20.35 -18.74
C LEU A 88 -11.51 19.64 -19.06
N LEU A 89 -11.01 18.79 -18.16
CA LEU A 89 -9.85 17.93 -18.41
C LEU A 89 -10.34 16.51 -18.64
N THR A 90 -9.81 15.86 -19.65
CA THR A 90 -10.08 14.44 -19.90
C THR A 90 -8.96 13.85 -20.73
N ARG A 91 -8.99 12.53 -20.91
CA ARG A 91 -7.99 11.80 -21.66
C ARG A 91 -8.62 11.33 -22.96
N ASP A 92 -7.98 11.62 -24.08
CA ASP A 92 -8.45 11.08 -25.36
C ASP A 92 -8.21 9.56 -25.45
N ASN A 93 -8.80 8.93 -26.47
CA ASN A 93 -8.64 7.48 -26.70
C ASN A 93 -7.19 7.07 -27.02
N CYS A 94 -6.30 8.02 -27.29
CA CYS A 94 -4.86 7.77 -27.53
C CYS A 94 -4.04 7.92 -26.22
N GLY A 95 -4.66 8.23 -25.07
CA GLY A 95 -4.03 8.33 -23.76
C GLY A 95 -3.48 9.72 -23.42
N PHE A 96 -3.65 10.72 -24.29
CA PHE A 96 -3.17 12.08 -24.07
C PHE A 96 -4.19 12.88 -23.26
N SER A 97 -3.70 13.60 -22.26
CA SER A 97 -4.51 14.58 -21.53
C SER A 97 -4.86 15.73 -22.47
N LYS A 98 -6.15 15.95 -22.69
CA LYS A 98 -6.67 17.12 -23.38
C LYS A 98 -7.49 17.94 -22.39
N TYR A 99 -7.56 19.24 -22.66
CA TYR A 99 -8.46 20.10 -21.93
C TYR A 99 -9.13 21.09 -22.85
N VAL A 100 -10.34 21.49 -22.48
CA VAL A 100 -11.04 22.60 -23.11
C VAL A 100 -11.44 23.58 -22.01
N SER A 101 -11.25 24.87 -22.28
CA SER A 101 -11.56 25.95 -21.34
C SER A 101 -12.65 26.84 -21.90
N TYR A 102 -13.60 27.22 -21.04
CA TYR A 102 -14.69 28.13 -21.37
C TYR A 102 -14.76 29.24 -20.35
N ASN A 103 -14.93 30.46 -20.82
CA ASN A 103 -15.31 31.59 -19.98
C ASN A 103 -16.81 31.79 -20.12
N LYS A 104 -17.55 31.63 -19.03
CA LYS A 104 -19.01 31.74 -19.02
C LYS A 104 -19.44 32.68 -17.91
N ASN A 105 -20.39 33.53 -18.23
CA ASN A 105 -20.97 34.47 -17.28
C ASN A 105 -22.16 33.81 -16.57
N ALA A 106 -22.12 33.77 -15.25
CA ALA A 106 -23.20 33.31 -14.39
C ALA A 106 -24.13 34.48 -14.02
N MET A 107 -24.78 35.09 -15.02
CA MET A 107 -25.81 36.12 -14.86
C MET A 107 -27.20 35.55 -15.23
N ASP A 108 -28.25 36.11 -14.62
CA ASP A 108 -29.66 35.82 -14.92
C ASP A 108 -30.10 34.35 -14.77
N ARG A 109 -29.36 33.53 -14.02
CA ARG A 109 -29.68 32.11 -13.73
C ARG A 109 -29.89 31.23 -14.97
N LYS A 110 -29.32 31.61 -16.11
CA LYS A 110 -29.35 30.76 -17.31
C LYS A 110 -28.46 29.54 -17.10
N SER A 111 -28.89 28.40 -17.62
CA SER A 111 -28.08 27.19 -17.60
C SER A 111 -26.80 27.39 -18.40
N ILE A 112 -25.69 26.88 -17.86
CA ILE A 112 -24.40 26.93 -18.54
C ILE A 112 -24.20 25.62 -19.30
N ILE A 113 -24.01 25.70 -20.61
CA ILE A 113 -23.75 24.54 -21.46
C ILE A 113 -22.28 24.55 -21.88
N LEU A 114 -21.58 23.46 -21.57
CA LEU A 114 -20.18 23.22 -21.90
C LEU A 114 -20.11 22.07 -22.93
N PRO A 115 -19.96 22.37 -24.23
CA PRO A 115 -19.92 21.35 -25.28
C PRO A 115 -18.55 20.68 -25.32
N LEU A 116 -18.47 19.39 -24.95
CA LEU A 116 -17.24 18.60 -25.04
C LEU A 116 -17.16 17.96 -26.42
N ASN A 117 -16.22 18.42 -27.24
CA ASN A 117 -15.88 17.83 -28.54
C ASN A 117 -14.36 17.73 -28.62
N ILE A 118 -13.85 16.52 -28.35
CA ILE A 118 -12.42 16.27 -28.36
C ILE A 118 -11.97 15.66 -29.69
N GLY A 119 -12.93 15.10 -30.43
CA GLY A 119 -12.77 14.57 -31.76
C GLY A 119 -11.92 13.30 -31.80
N MET A 120 -12.20 12.46 -32.79
CA MET A 120 -11.24 11.45 -33.24
C MET A 120 -10.15 12.16 -34.03
N ASN A 121 -9.09 12.59 -33.35
CA ASN A 121 -7.85 12.68 -34.08
C ASN A 121 -7.51 11.24 -34.45
N LYS A 122 -7.41 10.95 -35.76
CA LYS A 122 -6.56 9.86 -36.25
C LYS A 122 -5.34 9.90 -35.35
N CYS A 123 -5.19 8.95 -34.40
CA CYS A 123 -4.02 8.93 -33.54
C CYS A 123 -2.88 8.99 -34.55
N PRO A 124 -2.05 10.06 -34.57
CA PRO A 124 -1.11 10.28 -35.65
C PRO A 124 -0.41 8.95 -35.83
N LEU A 125 -0.56 8.36 -37.03
CA LEU A 125 -0.15 6.99 -37.38
C LEU A 125 1.10 6.81 -36.60
N LYS A 126 1.02 6.02 -35.50
CA LYS A 126 2.03 6.09 -34.42
C LYS A 126 3.30 6.17 -35.20
N LYS A 127 4.01 7.32 -35.16
CA LYS A 127 5.38 7.32 -35.59
C LYS A 127 5.86 6.30 -34.60
N ILE A 128 6.03 5.07 -35.06
CA ILE A 128 6.63 4.05 -34.25
C ILE A 128 8.07 4.56 -34.28
N ILE A 129 8.32 5.62 -33.51
CA ILE A 129 9.46 5.62 -32.64
C ILE A 129 9.19 4.36 -31.86
N VAL A 130 9.71 3.28 -32.42
CA VAL A 130 10.10 2.10 -31.72
C VAL A 130 11.13 2.66 -30.74
N TRP A 131 10.66 3.34 -29.69
CA TRP A 131 11.11 2.95 -28.39
C TRP A 131 10.61 1.51 -28.28
N LYS A 132 11.32 0.58 -28.93
CA LYS A 132 11.86 -0.53 -28.18
C LYS A 132 12.56 0.20 -27.04
N LYS A 133 11.79 0.49 -25.99
CA LYS A 133 12.27 0.42 -24.62
C LYS A 133 12.84 -0.99 -24.68
N GLN A 134 14.11 -1.09 -25.03
CA GLN A 134 14.79 -2.38 -25.07
C GLN A 134 14.88 -2.71 -23.59
N ILE A 135 13.76 -3.24 -23.10
CA ILE A 135 13.65 -3.83 -21.79
C ILE A 135 14.39 -5.14 -22.03
N PHE A 136 15.59 -5.17 -21.48
CA PHE A 136 16.47 -6.30 -21.53
C PHE A 136 16.29 -7.11 -20.26
N ASP A 137 16.41 -8.42 -20.43
CA ASP A 137 16.53 -9.35 -19.32
C ASP A 137 17.95 -9.28 -18.78
N LEU A 138 18.12 -8.62 -17.63
CA LEU A 138 19.32 -8.78 -16.82
C LEU A 138 19.13 -10.01 -15.94
N LYS A 139 19.92 -11.06 -16.16
CA LYS A 139 19.94 -12.26 -15.32
C LYS A 139 21.10 -12.17 -14.34
N VAL A 140 20.81 -12.21 -13.04
CA VAL A 140 21.84 -12.25 -12.00
C VAL A 140 21.87 -13.66 -11.43
N ASN A 141 22.91 -14.42 -11.73
CA ASN A 141 23.18 -15.72 -11.13
C ASN A 141 23.91 -15.51 -9.80
N ILE A 142 23.22 -15.75 -8.68
CA ILE A 142 23.84 -15.67 -7.37
C ILE A 142 24.31 -17.08 -6.99
N VAL A 143 25.59 -17.24 -6.70
CA VAL A 143 26.20 -18.51 -6.31
C VAL A 143 26.58 -18.44 -4.83
N ASN A 144 25.87 -19.20 -4.00
CA ASN A 144 26.19 -19.34 -2.59
C ASN A 144 27.20 -20.46 -2.38
N LYS A 145 28.49 -20.12 -2.21
CA LYS A 145 29.55 -21.10 -1.90
C LYS A 145 29.66 -21.37 -0.40
N ASP A 146 28.86 -20.70 0.41
CA ASP A 146 28.82 -20.91 1.86
C ASP A 146 28.07 -22.20 2.22
N SER A 147 28.37 -22.73 3.39
CA SER A 147 27.67 -23.87 3.99
C SER A 147 26.35 -23.48 4.64
N THR A 148 26.08 -22.19 4.78
CA THR A 148 24.84 -21.65 5.37
C THR A 148 23.90 -21.11 4.29
N GLY A 149 22.60 -21.35 4.46
CA GLY A 149 21.57 -20.71 3.63
C GLY A 149 21.36 -19.26 4.05
N LEU A 150 21.25 -18.35 3.07
CA LEU A 150 21.29 -16.91 3.32
C LEU A 150 20.09 -16.18 2.72
N SER A 151 19.55 -15.26 3.50
CA SER A 151 18.64 -14.23 3.03
C SER A 151 19.46 -13.08 2.45
N VAL A 152 19.24 -12.78 1.18
CA VAL A 152 20.01 -11.78 0.44
C VAL A 152 19.10 -10.70 -0.12
N THR A 153 19.62 -9.48 -0.13
CA THR A 153 19.03 -8.33 -0.82
C THR A 153 19.85 -8.07 -2.08
N LEU A 154 19.20 -8.19 -3.23
CA LEU A 154 19.79 -7.86 -4.52
C LEU A 154 19.20 -6.55 -5.02
N HIS A 155 20.07 -5.59 -5.32
CA HIS A 155 19.68 -4.25 -5.73
C HIS A 155 20.40 -3.85 -7.02
N ALA A 156 19.63 -3.45 -8.04
CA ALA A 156 20.15 -2.98 -9.33
C ALA A 156 19.77 -1.51 -9.55
N LYS A 157 20.74 -0.60 -9.50
CA LYS A 157 20.53 0.85 -9.60
C LYS A 157 21.17 1.43 -10.86
N LYS A 158 20.43 2.28 -11.56
CA LYS A 158 20.97 3.15 -12.62
C LYS A 158 21.24 4.53 -12.04
N ASN A 159 22.37 5.16 -12.37
CA ASN A 159 22.86 6.41 -11.75
C ASN A 159 21.82 7.54 -11.65
N SER A 160 20.81 7.56 -12.52
CA SER A 160 19.77 8.61 -12.58
C SER A 160 18.34 8.07 -12.40
N SER A 161 18.15 6.89 -11.79
CA SER A 161 16.82 6.31 -11.57
C SER A 161 16.72 5.53 -10.26
N PRO A 162 15.50 5.42 -9.66
CA PRO A 162 15.28 4.50 -8.55
C PRO A 162 15.67 3.08 -8.97
N GLY A 163 16.42 2.39 -8.11
CA GLY A 163 16.87 1.04 -8.35
C GLY A 163 15.76 0.01 -8.13
N PHE A 164 16.00 -1.22 -8.58
CA PHE A 164 15.11 -2.36 -8.36
C PHE A 164 15.69 -3.22 -7.24
N THR A 165 14.89 -3.53 -6.22
CA THR A 165 15.30 -4.36 -5.09
C THR A 165 14.51 -5.67 -5.08
N LYS A 166 15.20 -6.78 -4.80
CA LYS A 166 14.62 -8.10 -4.58
C LYS A 166 15.20 -8.74 -3.33
N TYR A 167 14.33 -9.36 -2.55
CA TYR A 167 14.70 -10.15 -1.37
C TYR A 167 14.57 -11.63 -1.70
N ILE A 168 15.65 -12.38 -1.53
CA ILE A 168 15.74 -13.78 -1.98
C ILE A 168 16.40 -14.61 -0.88
N TYR A 169 15.83 -15.77 -0.57
CA TYR A 169 16.56 -16.82 0.15
C TYR A 169 17.31 -17.73 -0.83
N ILE A 170 18.57 -18.02 -0.52
CA ILE A 170 19.44 -18.92 -1.28
C ILE A 170 19.96 -20.03 -0.34
N PRO A 171 19.58 -21.29 -0.56
CA PRO A 171 20.09 -22.41 0.22
C PRO A 171 21.62 -22.51 0.24
N SER A 172 22.16 -23.26 1.20
CA SER A 172 23.59 -23.53 1.28
C SER A 172 24.10 -24.23 0.02
N SER A 173 25.32 -23.89 -0.39
CA SER A 173 26.01 -24.53 -1.52
C SER A 173 25.16 -24.63 -2.80
N SER A 174 24.31 -23.63 -3.04
CA SER A 174 23.35 -23.60 -4.15
C SER A 174 23.48 -22.32 -4.97
N ASN A 175 22.83 -22.29 -6.13
CA ASN A 175 22.73 -21.09 -6.96
C ASN A 175 21.28 -20.72 -7.23
N LYS A 176 21.06 -19.45 -7.57
CA LYS A 176 19.74 -18.93 -7.94
C LYS A 176 19.88 -17.79 -8.94
N THR A 177 19.19 -17.95 -10.07
CA THR A 177 19.11 -16.92 -11.10
C THR A 177 17.93 -16.00 -10.86
N VAL A 178 18.19 -14.69 -10.84
CA VAL A 178 17.20 -13.66 -10.55
C VAL A 178 17.09 -12.72 -11.76
N PRO A 179 15.93 -12.68 -12.45
CA PRO A 179 15.75 -11.81 -13.61
C PRO A 179 15.33 -10.38 -13.21
N PHE A 180 15.81 -9.36 -13.94
CA PHE A 180 15.32 -7.99 -13.88
C PHE A 180 14.96 -7.50 -15.28
N GLN A 181 13.83 -6.79 -15.35
CA GLN A 181 13.37 -6.12 -16.57
C GLN A 181 13.88 -4.67 -16.55
N VAL A 182 14.99 -4.40 -17.23
CA VAL A 182 15.70 -3.11 -17.16
C VAL A 182 15.95 -2.53 -18.54
N LYS A 183 16.14 -1.22 -18.63
CA LYS A 183 16.54 -0.59 -19.91
C LYS A 183 18.04 -0.77 -20.12
N ALA A 184 18.51 -0.60 -21.36
CA ALA A 184 19.94 -0.50 -21.64
C ALA A 184 20.67 0.55 -20.78
N GLY A 185 21.95 0.31 -20.53
CA GLY A 185 22.90 1.27 -19.99
C GLY A 185 23.60 0.79 -18.72
N ASN A 186 24.28 1.71 -18.04
CA ASN A 186 25.15 1.38 -16.92
C ASN A 186 24.37 1.22 -15.61
N TYR A 187 24.56 0.08 -14.96
CA TYR A 187 23.97 -0.28 -13.68
C TYR A 187 25.05 -0.63 -12.66
N SER A 188 24.80 -0.22 -11.41
CA SER A 188 25.44 -0.81 -10.25
C SER A 188 24.55 -1.92 -9.69
N VAL A 189 25.03 -3.15 -9.69
CA VAL A 189 24.34 -4.29 -9.08
C VAL A 189 25.04 -4.64 -7.78
N SER A 190 24.32 -4.51 -6.67
CA SER A 190 24.81 -4.85 -5.33
C SER A 190 24.05 -6.02 -4.73
N LEU A 191 24.80 -7.00 -4.26
CA LEU A 191 24.32 -8.13 -3.47
C LEU A 191 24.70 -7.90 -2.01
N MET A 192 23.72 -7.93 -1.12
CA MET A 192 23.90 -7.74 0.32
C MET A 192 23.36 -8.96 1.05
N TRP A 193 24.10 -9.44 2.03
CA TRP A 193 23.67 -10.57 2.86
C TRP A 193 24.16 -10.37 4.30
N SER A 194 23.41 -10.90 5.25
CA SER A 194 23.83 -11.05 6.63
C SER A 194 23.74 -12.52 7.01
N TYR A 195 24.61 -12.93 7.93
CA TYR A 195 24.50 -14.24 8.52
C TYR A 195 23.46 -14.18 9.65
N PRO A 196 22.70 -15.27 9.90
CA PRO A 196 21.62 -15.27 10.89
C PRO A 196 22.02 -14.83 12.30
N TYR A 197 23.31 -14.90 12.62
CA TYR A 197 23.88 -14.59 13.95
C TYR A 197 24.84 -13.39 13.93
N GLU A 198 24.90 -12.64 12.83
CA GLU A 198 25.77 -11.46 12.71
C GLU A 198 24.95 -10.22 12.39
N ALA A 199 25.16 -9.18 13.19
CA ALA A 199 24.61 -7.84 12.91
C ALA A 199 25.26 -7.19 11.68
N MET A 200 26.40 -7.70 11.21
CA MET A 200 27.14 -7.12 10.10
C MET A 200 26.57 -7.57 8.75
N VAL A 201 26.17 -6.59 7.94
CA VAL A 201 25.77 -6.82 6.55
C VAL A 201 27.01 -6.81 5.67
N THR A 202 27.27 -7.92 4.99
CA THR A 202 28.29 -8.01 3.95
C THR A 202 27.71 -7.56 2.62
N ARG A 203 28.52 -6.88 1.80
CA ARG A 203 28.10 -6.34 0.50
C ARG A 203 29.14 -6.66 -0.58
N SER A 204 28.64 -7.06 -1.74
CA SER A 204 29.39 -7.16 -2.99
C SER A 204 28.72 -6.27 -4.04
N GLU A 205 29.49 -5.59 -4.87
CA GLU A 205 28.98 -4.66 -5.89
C GLU A 205 29.73 -4.84 -7.21
N LYS A 206 28.99 -4.77 -8.32
CA LYS A 206 29.52 -4.88 -9.67
C LYS A 206 28.92 -3.81 -10.56
N GLN A 207 29.76 -3.03 -11.23
CA GLN A 207 29.35 -2.12 -12.29
C GLN A 207 29.25 -2.89 -13.60
N ILE A 208 28.13 -2.75 -14.30
CA ILE A 208 27.87 -3.47 -15.55
C ILE A 208 27.19 -2.54 -16.55
N GLU A 209 27.45 -2.78 -17.83
CA GLU A 209 26.65 -2.24 -18.91
C GLU A 209 25.62 -3.30 -19.31
N VAL A 210 24.33 -2.94 -19.25
CA VAL A 210 23.25 -3.85 -19.63
C VAL A 210 22.89 -3.64 -21.09
N GLU A 211 23.06 -4.70 -21.86
CA GLU A 211 22.67 -4.88 -23.26
C GLU A 211 21.83 -6.16 -23.43
N ASN A 212 21.60 -6.60 -24.67
CA ASN A 212 20.74 -7.75 -24.97
C ASN A 212 21.27 -9.05 -24.34
N ASN A 213 20.43 -9.72 -23.52
CA ASN A 213 20.75 -10.96 -22.81
C ASN A 213 21.94 -10.87 -21.84
N THR A 214 22.08 -9.75 -21.12
CA THR A 214 23.14 -9.60 -20.13
C THR A 214 22.94 -10.55 -18.95
N GLU A 215 23.92 -11.42 -18.71
CA GLU A 215 23.97 -12.31 -17.57
C GLU A 215 25.22 -12.05 -16.75
N ILE A 216 25.06 -11.98 -15.43
CA ILE A 216 26.18 -11.74 -14.51
C ILE A 216 26.14 -12.73 -13.37
N GLU A 217 27.32 -13.14 -12.92
CA GLU A 217 27.47 -13.96 -11.72
C GLU A 217 27.92 -13.09 -10.54
N MET A 218 27.29 -13.30 -9.38
CA MET A 218 27.70 -12.75 -8.10
C MET A 218 27.91 -13.89 -7.10
N ASN A 219 29.12 -13.94 -6.53
CA ASN A 219 29.51 -15.02 -5.63
C ASN A 219 29.41 -14.56 -4.17
N ILE A 220 28.77 -15.39 -3.33
CA ILE A 220 28.93 -15.34 -1.88
C ILE A 220 30.08 -16.29 -1.56
N PRO A 221 31.23 -15.79 -1.09
CA PRO A 221 32.40 -16.62 -0.84
C PRO A 221 32.13 -17.60 0.30
N ARG A 222 32.80 -18.75 0.25
CA ARG A 222 32.82 -19.66 1.39
C ARG A 222 33.60 -18.99 2.51
N VAL A 223 32.94 -18.65 3.60
CA VAL A 223 33.65 -18.22 4.81
C VAL A 223 33.97 -19.48 5.61
N ILE A 224 35.25 -19.83 5.66
CA ILE A 224 35.74 -20.83 6.62
C ILE A 224 35.71 -20.14 7.98
N ARG A 225 34.55 -20.20 8.63
CA ARG A 225 34.47 -19.87 10.05
C ARG A 225 35.25 -20.97 10.75
N HIS A 226 36.25 -20.60 11.55
CA HIS A 226 36.68 -21.49 12.62
C HIS A 226 35.44 -21.65 13.50
N VAL A 227 34.69 -22.71 13.23
CA VAL A 227 33.69 -23.21 14.15
C VAL A 227 34.53 -23.78 15.28
N GLU A 228 34.91 -22.92 16.24
CA GLU A 228 34.83 -23.40 17.61
C GLU A 228 33.44 -24.01 17.70
N ALA A 229 33.35 -25.30 18.01
CA ALA A 229 32.09 -25.99 18.20
C ALA A 229 31.37 -25.34 19.40
N TYR A 230 30.75 -24.19 19.15
CA TYR A 230 29.92 -23.47 20.08
C TYR A 230 28.49 -23.92 19.82
N ASN A 231 28.26 -25.22 20.02
CA ASN A 231 26.92 -25.69 20.29
C ASN A 231 26.76 -25.66 21.81
N PRO A 232 26.15 -24.58 22.29
CA PRO A 232 25.11 -24.81 23.25
C PRO A 232 23.87 -23.94 23.07
N GLU A 233 22.73 -24.59 22.95
CA GLU A 233 21.41 -23.96 22.85
C GLU A 233 20.92 -23.63 24.27
N GLY A 234 20.98 -22.35 24.64
CA GLY A 234 20.32 -21.85 25.84
C GLY A 234 18.80 -21.81 25.64
N LYS A 235 18.06 -22.04 26.72
CA LYS A 235 16.59 -22.08 26.70
C LYS A 235 16.02 -21.13 27.74
N ILE A 236 15.08 -20.28 27.33
CA ILE A 236 14.24 -19.52 28.28
C ILE A 236 12.78 -19.96 28.11
N SER A 237 12.15 -20.35 29.21
CA SER A 237 10.71 -20.62 29.29
C SER A 237 10.04 -19.43 29.98
N VAL A 238 9.16 -18.71 29.28
CA VAL A 238 8.53 -17.49 29.82
C VAL A 238 7.10 -17.76 30.26
N ILE A 239 6.80 -17.37 31.51
CA ILE A 239 5.45 -17.30 32.07
C ILE A 239 5.14 -15.83 32.31
N VAL A 240 3.98 -15.37 31.85
CA VAL A 240 3.49 -14.02 32.16
C VAL A 240 2.40 -14.13 33.20
N GLU A 241 2.55 -13.37 34.29
CA GLU A 241 1.55 -13.26 35.35
C GLU A 241 0.79 -11.94 35.22
N ASN A 242 -0.53 -12.03 35.05
CA ASN A 242 -1.39 -10.87 35.14
C ASN A 242 -1.73 -10.61 36.63
N LYS A 243 -1.06 -9.65 37.27
CA LYS A 243 -1.40 -9.19 38.63
C LYS A 243 -2.45 -8.10 38.62
N ASP A 244 -2.86 -7.61 37.46
CA ASP A 244 -3.93 -6.63 37.37
C ASP A 244 -5.31 -7.27 37.62
N ASN A 245 -6.30 -6.42 37.92
CA ASN A 245 -7.69 -6.82 38.13
C ASN A 245 -8.46 -7.02 36.81
N ASN A 246 -7.96 -6.45 35.71
CA ASN A 246 -8.52 -6.55 34.36
C ASN A 246 -7.96 -7.75 33.59
N ASN A 247 -8.67 -8.17 32.56
CA ASN A 247 -8.10 -9.10 31.58
C ASN A 247 -7.29 -8.33 30.54
N LEU A 248 -6.06 -8.76 30.28
CA LEU A 248 -5.12 -7.99 29.50
C LEU A 248 -4.68 -8.71 28.23
N TRP A 249 -4.49 -7.95 27.16
CA TRP A 249 -3.65 -8.38 26.05
C TRP A 249 -2.22 -7.91 26.35
N VAL A 250 -1.31 -8.87 26.46
CA VAL A 250 0.09 -8.61 26.82
C VAL A 250 0.97 -9.00 25.64
N ASP A 251 1.75 -8.04 25.16
CA ASP A 251 2.83 -8.25 24.20
C ASP A 251 4.07 -8.69 24.97
N LEU A 252 4.66 -9.84 24.63
CA LEU A 252 5.95 -10.32 25.10
C LEU A 252 7.00 -10.10 24.01
N TYR A 253 8.17 -9.62 24.42
CA TYR A 253 9.36 -9.51 23.60
C TYR A 253 10.50 -10.30 24.26
N VAL A 254 11.18 -11.15 23.51
CA VAL A 254 12.43 -11.82 23.94
C VAL A 254 13.47 -11.51 22.88
N ASP A 255 14.39 -10.60 23.21
CA ASP A 255 15.27 -9.93 22.26
C ASP A 255 14.47 -9.36 21.06
N ASP A 256 14.69 -9.89 19.86
CA ASP A 256 14.00 -9.47 18.63
C ASP A 256 12.68 -10.21 18.37
N TYR A 257 12.36 -11.27 19.13
CA TYR A 257 11.10 -12.01 19.00
C TYR A 257 9.96 -11.26 19.70
N ALA A 258 8.76 -11.26 19.10
CA ALA A 258 7.56 -10.66 19.69
C ALA A 258 6.33 -11.58 19.55
N GLU A 259 5.52 -11.68 20.60
CA GLU A 259 4.25 -12.42 20.61
C GLU A 259 3.24 -11.80 21.56
N THR A 260 1.96 -11.75 21.16
CA THR A 260 0.88 -11.21 21.98
C THR A 260 -0.06 -12.31 22.42
N ARG A 261 -0.41 -12.38 23.72
CA ARG A 261 -1.48 -13.26 24.20
C ARG A 261 -2.42 -12.58 25.16
N TYR A 262 -3.62 -13.13 25.23
CA TYR A 262 -4.61 -12.79 26.24
C TYR A 262 -4.25 -13.47 27.57
N VAL A 263 -4.12 -12.68 28.63
CA VAL A 263 -3.79 -13.14 29.98
C VAL A 263 -4.94 -12.72 30.92
N PRO A 264 -5.79 -13.66 31.37
CA PRO A 264 -6.89 -13.33 32.25
C PRO A 264 -6.42 -12.71 33.57
N SER A 265 -7.28 -11.90 34.18
CA SER A 265 -7.07 -11.28 35.49
C SER A 265 -6.61 -12.32 36.53
N ARG A 266 -5.55 -11.99 37.27
CA ARG A 266 -4.97 -12.83 38.32
C ARG A 266 -4.51 -14.23 37.87
N GLN A 267 -4.26 -14.43 36.58
CA GLN A 267 -3.79 -15.71 36.03
C GLN A 267 -2.36 -15.64 35.51
N LYS A 268 -1.75 -16.83 35.41
CA LYS A 268 -0.46 -17.05 34.74
C LYS A 268 -0.69 -17.73 33.41
N VAL A 269 -0.06 -17.23 32.36
CA VAL A 269 -0.08 -17.85 31.03
C VAL A 269 1.35 -18.17 30.63
N PHE A 270 1.57 -19.42 30.22
CA PHE A 270 2.81 -19.82 29.61
C PHE A 270 2.88 -19.30 28.18
N TYR A 271 3.91 -18.54 27.85
CA TYR A 271 4.08 -17.94 26.51
C TYR A 271 4.85 -18.87 25.58
N GLY A 272 5.82 -19.63 26.10
CA GLY A 272 6.53 -20.61 25.29
C GLY A 272 7.95 -20.84 25.76
N GLU A 273 8.65 -21.65 24.96
CA GLU A 273 10.05 -21.97 25.13
C GLU A 273 10.86 -21.38 23.97
N PHE A 274 11.88 -20.61 24.31
CA PHE A 274 12.81 -19.98 23.38
C PHE A 274 14.10 -20.79 23.40
N THR A 275 14.24 -21.74 22.47
CA THR A 275 15.20 -22.87 22.57
C THR A 275 16.49 -22.72 21.76
N HIS A 276 16.80 -21.54 21.22
CA HIS A 276 18.02 -21.31 20.43
C HIS A 276 18.68 -19.99 20.82
N LEU A 277 18.66 -19.67 22.11
CA LEU A 277 19.27 -18.46 22.64
C LEU A 277 20.78 -18.68 22.81
N GLY A 278 21.56 -17.67 22.38
CA GLY A 278 23.01 -17.67 22.55
C GLY A 278 23.42 -17.64 24.02
N GLN A 279 24.72 -17.73 24.29
CA GLN A 279 25.22 -17.36 25.61
C GLN A 279 25.23 -15.84 25.75
N GLY A 280 25.04 -15.37 26.98
CA GLY A 280 25.11 -13.96 27.31
C GLY A 280 23.77 -13.43 27.80
N GLN A 281 23.62 -12.12 27.70
CA GLN A 281 22.50 -11.39 28.28
C GLN A 281 21.34 -11.31 27.27
N HIS A 282 20.15 -11.67 27.71
CA HIS A 282 18.89 -11.63 26.97
C HIS A 282 17.90 -10.72 27.67
N THR A 283 17.11 -9.97 26.90
CA THR A 283 16.10 -9.06 27.43
C THR A 283 14.70 -9.63 27.19
N ILE A 284 13.91 -9.68 28.25
CA ILE A 284 12.51 -10.11 28.23
C ILE A 284 11.68 -8.89 28.61
N LYS A 285 10.86 -8.40 27.70
CA LYS A 285 9.95 -7.26 27.95
C LYS A 285 8.51 -7.69 27.79
N ILE A 286 7.65 -7.30 28.71
CA ILE A 286 6.20 -7.30 28.47
C ILE A 286 5.66 -5.88 28.34
N ARG A 287 4.62 -5.73 27.53
CA ARG A 287 3.88 -4.49 27.36
C ARG A 287 2.38 -4.78 27.35
N TRP A 288 1.59 -3.99 28.06
CA TRP A 288 0.14 -4.12 28.06
C TRP A 288 -0.54 -2.76 28.14
N LEU A 289 -1.79 -2.71 27.70
CA LEU A 289 -2.65 -1.56 27.88
C LEU A 289 -3.63 -1.87 29.00
N ASP A 290 -3.53 -1.09 30.08
CA ASP A 290 -4.38 -1.25 31.24
C ASP A 290 -5.64 -0.37 31.10
N PRO A 291 -6.84 -0.97 31.02
CA PRO A 291 -8.11 -0.24 30.93
C PRO A 291 -8.31 0.82 32.02
N ASP A 292 -7.82 0.60 33.24
CA ASP A 292 -7.98 1.51 34.37
C ASP A 292 -7.15 2.80 34.18
N THR A 293 -6.10 2.74 33.35
CA THR A 293 -5.22 3.89 33.04
C THR A 293 -5.57 4.64 31.76
N TYR A 294 -6.63 4.24 31.06
CA TYR A 294 -7.02 4.81 29.78
C TYR A 294 -7.50 6.27 29.91
N ARG A 295 -6.56 7.22 29.89
CA ARG A 295 -6.86 8.65 29.74
C ARG A 295 -6.79 9.04 28.26
N HIS A 296 -7.68 9.94 27.86
CA HIS A 296 -8.04 10.31 26.48
C HIS A 296 -6.93 10.85 25.54
N THR A 297 -5.64 10.66 25.84
CA THR A 297 -4.51 11.10 25.01
C THR A 297 -3.69 9.91 24.53
N PHE A 298 -3.95 9.51 23.29
CA PHE A 298 -3.43 8.34 22.54
C PHE A 298 -1.91 8.33 22.27
N LYS A 299 -1.04 8.72 23.20
CA LYS A 299 0.42 8.66 22.94
C LYS A 299 1.29 7.93 23.96
N ASP A 300 0.91 7.83 25.24
CA ASP A 300 1.77 7.23 26.28
C ASP A 300 1.01 6.28 27.23
N SER A 301 0.15 5.40 26.70
CA SER A 301 -0.79 4.60 27.52
C SER A 301 -0.44 3.11 27.65
N PHE A 302 0.79 2.71 27.34
CA PHE A 302 1.24 1.33 27.54
C PHE A 302 2.10 1.24 28.79
N SER A 303 1.79 0.25 29.62
CA SER A 303 2.62 -0.20 30.73
C SER A 303 3.66 -1.17 30.21
N GLU A 304 4.87 -1.12 30.76
CA GLU A 304 5.97 -2.01 30.37
C GLU A 304 6.69 -2.54 31.61
N GLU A 305 7.14 -3.79 31.54
CA GLU A 305 8.04 -4.41 32.52
C GLU A 305 9.17 -5.10 31.76
N VAL A 306 10.42 -4.98 32.26
CA VAL A 306 11.61 -5.52 31.60
C VAL A 306 12.44 -6.33 32.58
N GLU A 307 12.72 -7.57 32.22
CA GLU A 307 13.64 -8.46 32.93
C GLU A 307 14.84 -8.78 32.05
N THR A 308 16.01 -8.95 32.67
CA THR A 308 17.23 -9.28 31.96
C THR A 308 17.82 -10.57 32.53
N VAL A 309 18.10 -11.52 31.65
CA VAL A 309 18.52 -12.88 32.01
C VAL A 309 19.83 -13.19 31.34
N THR A 310 20.82 -13.67 32.10
CA THR A 310 22.08 -14.15 31.53
C THR A 310 22.04 -15.67 31.42
N LEU A 311 22.28 -16.18 30.22
CA LEU A 311 22.40 -17.61 29.94
C LEU A 311 23.86 -18.02 29.77
N GLY A 312 24.26 -19.05 30.49
CA GLY A 312 25.47 -19.82 30.28
C GLY A 312 25.29 -20.92 29.23
N LYS A 313 26.36 -21.71 29.05
CA LYS A 313 26.40 -22.85 28.12
C LYS A 313 25.33 -23.91 28.46
N ASN A 314 24.38 -24.14 27.56
CA ASN A 314 23.30 -25.14 27.63
C ASN A 314 22.36 -24.89 28.82
N GLU A 315 22.30 -23.65 29.29
CA GLU A 315 21.49 -23.30 30.45
C GLU A 315 20.03 -23.18 30.04
N SER A 316 19.15 -23.75 30.86
CA SER A 316 17.70 -23.55 30.76
C SER A 316 17.22 -22.73 31.94
N ARG A 317 16.51 -21.63 31.69
CA ARG A 317 15.88 -20.82 32.72
C ARG A 317 14.39 -20.70 32.49
N GLN A 318 13.63 -20.71 33.58
CA GLN A 318 12.23 -20.30 33.57
C GLN A 318 12.13 -18.93 34.21
N VAL A 319 11.40 -18.04 33.54
CA VAL A 319 11.23 -16.64 33.95
C VAL A 319 9.75 -16.38 34.11
N THR A 320 9.37 -15.79 35.24
CA THR A 320 8.01 -15.28 35.45
C THR A 320 8.05 -13.78 35.52
N ILE A 321 7.55 -13.11 34.48
CA ILE A 321 7.45 -11.66 34.44
C ILE A 321 5.99 -11.26 34.70
N SER A 322 5.78 -10.30 35.59
CA SER A 322 4.45 -9.92 36.04
C SER A 322 4.07 -8.53 35.54
N THR A 323 2.81 -8.37 35.12
CA THR A 323 2.20 -7.03 35.10
C THR A 323 2.11 -6.48 36.52
N TYR A 324 1.88 -5.17 36.65
CA TYR A 324 1.63 -4.53 37.94
C TYR A 324 0.23 -3.88 37.94
N LEU A 325 -0.31 -3.75 39.15
CA LEU A 325 -1.59 -3.12 39.40
C LEU A 325 -1.40 -1.61 39.51
N PHE A 326 -2.22 -0.84 38.81
CA PHE A 326 -2.34 0.59 39.12
C PHE A 326 -3.21 0.76 40.36
N GLN A 327 -2.67 1.46 41.37
CA GLN A 327 -3.41 1.79 42.59
C GLN A 327 -4.38 2.95 42.37
#